data_AF-A0A0H2XCP6-F1
#
_entry.id   AF-A0A0H2XCP6-F1
#
_cell.length_a   1.000
_cell.length_b   1.000
_cell.length_c   1.000
_cell.angle_alpha   90.00
_cell.angle_beta   90.00
_cell.angle_gamma   90.00
#
_symmetry.space_group_name_H-M   'P 1'
#
loop_
_entity.id
_entity.type
_entity.pdbx_description
1 polymer ?
#
loop_
_entity_poly.entity_id
_entity_poly.type
_entity_poly.pdbx_seq_one_letter_code
_entity_poly.pdbx_strand_id
1 'polypeptide(L)'
;MRKGATKKVAAKKATSNKTAAKKPASKRTAPWKKSNPAKTSRPLSAAQKTQAKARAKAAGRPYPNLVDNMAVAKQSKARKAAE
;
A
#
# COMPACT_ATOMS: atom_id res chain seq x y z
N MET A 1 -67.56 -2.65 21.30
CA MET A 1 -66.76 -3.80 20.80
C MET A 1 -65.33 -3.66 21.32
N ARG A 2 -64.56 -4.74 21.28
CA ARG A 2 -63.44 -5.11 22.17
C ARG A 2 -62.11 -4.34 21.95
N LYS A 3 -61.40 -4.10 23.07
CA LYS A 3 -59.92 -4.11 23.28
C LYS A 3 -59.10 -3.02 22.55
N GLY A 4 -58.01 -2.48 23.11
CA GLY A 4 -57.23 -2.85 24.28
C GLY A 4 -56.11 -1.83 24.55
N ALA A 5 -55.60 -1.88 25.77
CA ALA A 5 -54.65 -0.97 26.38
C ALA A 5 -53.28 -0.89 25.69
N THR A 6 -52.69 0.30 25.74
CA THR A 6 -51.31 0.63 25.39
C THR A 6 -50.34 -0.04 26.36
N LYS A 7 -49.60 -1.05 25.88
CA LYS A 7 -48.57 -1.71 26.68
C LYS A 7 -47.20 -1.09 26.38
N LYS A 8 -46.63 -0.42 27.39
CA LYS A 8 -45.20 -0.11 27.50
C LYS A 8 -44.38 -1.33 27.09
N VAL A 9 -43.44 -1.14 26.17
CA VAL A 9 -42.30 -2.05 26.03
C VAL A 9 -41.09 -1.36 26.66
N ALA A 10 -40.77 -1.86 27.84
CA ALA A 10 -39.64 -1.48 28.65
C ALA A 10 -38.31 -1.78 27.92
N ALA A 11 -37.33 -0.97 28.27
CA ALA A 11 -35.94 -1.07 27.90
C ALA A 11 -35.40 -2.51 27.98
N LYS A 12 -34.68 -2.91 26.92
CA LYS A 12 -33.60 -3.89 27.01
C LYS A 12 -32.35 -3.29 26.38
N LYS A 13 -31.57 -2.59 27.21
CA LYS A 13 -30.15 -2.35 27.00
C LYS A 13 -29.44 -3.71 27.10
N ALA A 14 -29.40 -4.45 25.99
CA ALA A 14 -28.57 -5.63 25.88
C ALA A 14 -27.12 -5.17 25.69
N THR A 15 -26.44 -5.05 26.82
CA THR A 15 -24.98 -4.96 26.87
C THR A 15 -24.45 -6.34 26.51
N SER A 16 -24.03 -6.54 25.27
CA SER A 16 -23.20 -7.69 24.91
C SER A 16 -22.07 -7.19 24.03
N ASN A 17 -21.02 -6.71 24.70
CA ASN A 17 -19.73 -6.47 24.08
C ASN A 17 -19.23 -7.83 23.60
N LYS A 18 -19.47 -8.14 22.32
CA LYS A 18 -19.05 -9.39 21.70
C LYS A 18 -17.54 -9.32 21.58
N THR A 19 -16.84 -9.94 22.52
CA THR A 19 -15.40 -10.15 22.49
C THR A 19 -15.06 -10.84 21.17
N ALA A 20 -14.61 -10.06 20.19
CA ALA A 20 -14.09 -10.60 18.95
C ALA A 20 -12.88 -11.44 19.32
N ALA A 21 -13.02 -12.76 19.20
CA ALA A 21 -11.95 -13.71 19.41
C ALA A 21 -10.74 -13.26 18.57
N LYS A 22 -9.70 -12.81 19.26
CA LYS A 22 -8.44 -12.35 18.67
C LYS A 22 -7.83 -13.56 17.98
N LYS A 23 -7.95 -13.63 16.65
CA LYS A 23 -7.31 -14.64 15.80
C LYS A 23 -5.84 -14.78 16.26
N PRO A 24 -5.32 -15.99 16.52
CA PRO A 24 -3.96 -16.14 17.00
C PRO A 24 -3.03 -15.46 16.01
N ALA A 25 -2.21 -14.53 16.51
CA ALA A 25 -1.20 -13.86 15.70
C ALA A 25 -0.30 -14.96 15.12
N SER A 26 -0.46 -15.29 13.84
CA SER A 26 0.47 -16.18 13.16
C SER A 26 1.87 -15.61 13.38
N LYS A 27 2.85 -16.46 13.69
CA LYS A 27 4.24 -16.04 13.92
C LYS A 27 4.70 -15.26 12.69
N ARG A 28 4.63 -13.93 12.73
CA ARG A 28 5.00 -13.05 11.62
C ARG A 28 6.51 -13.14 11.52
N THR A 29 6.99 -13.83 10.48
CA THR A 29 8.42 -13.83 10.17
C THR A 29 8.88 -12.40 9.95
N ALA A 30 10.04 -12.09 10.52
CA ALA A 30 10.65 -10.78 10.34
C ALA A 30 10.80 -10.49 8.83
N PRO A 31 10.61 -9.24 8.37
CA PRO A 31 10.64 -8.91 6.95
C PRO A 31 11.87 -9.42 6.20
N TRP A 32 13.04 -9.46 6.84
CA TRP A 32 14.31 -9.93 6.27
C TRP A 32 14.42 -11.47 6.14
N LYS A 33 13.47 -12.23 6.70
CA LYS A 33 13.39 -13.70 6.55
C LYS A 33 12.48 -14.10 5.40
N LYS A 34 11.80 -13.12 4.78
CA LYS A 34 10.90 -13.36 3.65
C LYS A 34 11.72 -13.36 2.37
N SER A 35 11.39 -14.27 1.46
CA SER A 35 11.96 -14.24 0.12
C SER A 35 11.59 -12.95 -0.60
N ASN A 36 12.43 -12.53 -1.54
CA ASN A 36 12.13 -11.37 -2.39
C ASN A 36 10.82 -11.63 -3.16
N PRO A 37 9.78 -10.80 -2.98
CA PRO A 37 8.51 -10.98 -3.69
C PRO A 37 8.66 -10.80 -5.21
N ALA A 38 9.68 -10.07 -5.67
CA ALA A 38 10.00 -9.93 -7.09
C ALA A 38 11.20 -10.81 -7.43
N LYS A 39 10.96 -11.91 -8.17
CA LYS A 39 12.04 -12.83 -8.58
C LYS A 39 13.06 -12.16 -9.50
N THR A 40 12.65 -11.16 -10.27
CA THR A 40 13.52 -10.43 -11.20
C THR A 40 13.29 -8.93 -11.09
N SER A 41 14.37 -8.17 -10.98
CA SER A 41 14.35 -6.71 -11.10
C SER A 41 14.39 -6.31 -12.57
N ARG A 42 13.66 -5.26 -12.94
CA ARG A 42 13.72 -4.69 -14.29
C ARG A 42 14.70 -3.52 -14.30
N PRO A 43 15.81 -3.61 -15.05
CA PRO A 43 16.72 -2.48 -15.19
C PRO A 43 16.08 -1.35 -16.01
N LEU A 44 16.61 -0.14 -15.86
CA LEU A 44 16.26 0.97 -16.75
C LEU A 44 16.66 0.64 -18.19
N SER A 45 15.80 0.98 -19.15
CA SER A 45 16.13 0.94 -20.58
C SER A 45 17.26 1.94 -20.90
N ALA A 46 17.94 1.76 -22.04
CA ALA A 46 18.98 2.69 -22.47
C ALA A 46 18.47 4.13 -22.57
N ALA A 47 17.28 4.34 -23.13
CA ALA A 47 16.64 5.65 -23.21
C ALA A 47 16.38 6.26 -21.82
N GLN A 48 15.94 5.45 -20.86
CA GLN A 48 15.72 5.91 -19.49
C GLN A 48 17.03 6.29 -18.80
N LYS A 49 18.13 5.55 -19.03
CA LYS A 49 19.46 5.90 -18.51
C LYS A 49 19.94 7.24 -19.07
N THR A 50 19.72 7.50 -20.36
CA THR A 50 20.04 8.81 -20.97
C THR A 50 19.26 9.95 -20.33
N GLN A 51 17.96 9.76 -20.08
CA GLN A 51 17.14 10.76 -19.37
C GLN A 51 17.62 10.99 -17.94
N ALA A 52 17.99 9.94 -17.20
CA ALA A 52 18.51 10.06 -15.84
C ALA A 52 19.85 10.81 -15.82
N LYS A 53 20.74 10.53 -16.78
CA LYS A 53 22.01 11.22 -16.94
C LYS A 53 21.83 12.72 -17.25
N ALA A 54 20.87 13.04 -18.12
CA ALA A 54 20.54 14.43 -18.45
C ALA A 54 20.00 15.19 -17.22
N ARG A 55 19.11 14.57 -16.44
CA ARG A 55 18.60 15.13 -15.18
C ARG A 55 19.72 15.36 -14.16
N ALA A 56 20.60 14.37 -13.97
CA ALA A 56 21.73 14.49 -13.06
C ALA A 56 22.65 15.66 -13.45
N LYS A 57 22.98 15.79 -14.75
CA LYS A 57 23.78 16.90 -15.29
C LYS A 57 23.10 18.25 -15.07
N ALA A 58 21.80 18.36 -15.33
CA ALA A 58 21.03 19.59 -15.10
C ALA A 58 20.98 19.99 -13.62
N ALA A 59 20.98 19.00 -12.71
CA ALA A 59 20.99 19.21 -11.27
C ALA A 59 22.40 19.34 -10.67
N GLY A 60 23.47 19.26 -11.48
CA GLY A 60 24.86 19.27 -11.00
C GLY A 60 25.24 18.06 -10.13
N ARG A 61 24.48 16.95 -10.21
CA ARG A 61 24.73 15.73 -9.42
C ARG A 61 25.60 14.75 -10.22
N PRO A 62 26.56 14.06 -9.59
CA PRO A 62 27.30 13.00 -10.26
C PRO A 62 26.37 11.86 -10.67
N TYR A 63 26.70 11.21 -11.78
CA TYR A 63 26.02 10.01 -12.29
C TYR A 63 27.04 8.85 -12.35
N PRO A 64 26.69 7.61 -11.95
CA PRO A 64 25.34 7.10 -11.64
C PRO A 64 24.84 7.46 -10.24
N ASN A 65 23.54 7.74 -10.10
CA ASN A 65 22.91 8.02 -8.81
C ASN A 65 21.49 7.44 -8.70
N LEU A 66 20.99 7.28 -7.46
CA LEU A 66 19.67 6.68 -7.20
C LEU A 66 18.51 7.65 -7.43
N VAL A 67 18.68 8.92 -7.06
CA VAL A 67 17.62 9.93 -7.09
C VAL A 67 17.07 10.11 -8.51
N ASP A 68 17.96 10.33 -9.48
CA ASP A 68 17.56 10.59 -10.86
C ASP A 68 17.08 9.31 -11.55
N ASN A 69 17.69 8.16 -11.24
CA ASN A 69 17.24 6.85 -11.71
C ASN A 69 15.82 6.53 -11.22
N MET A 70 15.51 6.80 -9.94
CA MET A 70 14.17 6.59 -9.37
C MET A 70 13.14 7.56 -9.96
N ALA A 71 13.52 8.82 -10.18
CA ALA A 71 12.64 9.81 -10.76
C ALA A 71 12.20 9.40 -12.19
N VAL A 72 13.13 8.91 -13.01
CA VAL A 72 12.81 8.37 -14.34
C VAL A 72 12.00 7.08 -14.25
N ALA A 73 12.35 6.16 -13.33
CA ALA A 73 11.59 4.93 -13.13
C ALA A 73 10.12 5.21 -12.77
N LYS A 74 9.87 6.16 -11.85
CA LYS A 74 8.53 6.56 -11.43
C LYS A 74 7.74 7.16 -12.58
N GLN A 75 8.35 8.05 -13.37
CA GLN A 75 7.71 8.67 -14.53
C GLN A 75 7.34 7.64 -15.60
N SER A 76 8.20 6.64 -15.82
CA SER A 76 7.90 5.55 -16.75
C SER A 76 6.74 4.67 -16.29
N LYS A 77 6.66 4.38 -14.98
CA LYS A 77 5.55 3.62 -14.40
C LYS A 77 4.24 4.40 -14.50
N ALA A 78 4.28 5.72 -14.23
CA ALA A 78 3.11 6.58 -14.34
C ALA A 78 2.58 6.65 -15.78
N ARG A 79 3.48 6.83 -16.78
CA ARG A 79 3.08 6.82 -18.19
C ARG A 79 2.44 5.49 -18.60
N LYS A 80 3.01 4.36 -18.17
CA LYS A 80 2.44 3.02 -18.43
C LYS A 80 1.06 2.80 -17.77
N ALA A 81 0.75 3.49 -16.68
CA ALA A 81 -0.52 3.36 -15.99
C ALA A 81 -1.61 4.30 -16.57
N ALA A 82 -1.22 5.27 -17.40
CA ALA A 82 -2.12 6.21 -18.08
C ALA A 82 -2.45 5.78 -19.52
N GLU A 83 -1.81 4.72 -20.00
CA GLU A 83 -2.09 4.00 -21.25
C GLU A 83 -2.97 2.79 -20.91
#